data_AF-A0A1E7DPB6-F1
#
_entry.id   AF-A0A1E7DPB6-F1
#
_cell.length_a   1.000
_cell.length_b   1.000
_cell.length_c   1.000
_cell.angle_alpha   90.00
_cell.angle_beta   90.00
_cell.angle_gamma   90.00
#
_symmetry.space_group_name_H-M   'P 1'
#
loop_
_entity.id
_entity.type
_entity.pdbx_description
1 polymer ?
#
loop_
_entity_poly.entity_id
_entity_poly.type
_entity_poly.pdbx_seq_one_letter_code
_entity_poly.pdbx_strand_id
1 'polypeptide(L)'
;MSEKKTYAFGIRKKLVVFVTLLAIVTYTFSALFMYYLYPAYFSHINEMVFTIATLSLGIFWSGALAYFAASYFVNPIVRLESAARSAAAGRIEQEVELPKSDDEIRALGVAFNEMLANLRTMVQSIESNFSVTNESVRYIAEISGQAAKQADGMALTAEEISGGAESSAHACRQQQRRWRM
;
A
#
# COMPACT_ATOMS: atom_id res chain seq x y z
N MET A 1 -9.88 -16.42 -13.74
CA MET A 1 -11.21 -15.94 -14.16
C MET A 1 -11.74 -15.07 -13.04
N SER A 2 -11.63 -13.74 -13.15
CA SER A 2 -12.03 -12.83 -12.06
C SER A 2 -13.56 -12.70 -12.10
N GLU A 3 -14.22 -13.24 -11.09
CA GLU A 3 -15.66 -13.14 -10.91
C GLU A 3 -16.03 -11.66 -10.69
N LYS A 4 -16.76 -11.05 -11.64
CA LYS A 4 -17.26 -9.68 -11.47
C LYS A 4 -18.26 -9.70 -10.32
N LYS A 5 -17.82 -9.32 -9.11
CA LYS A 5 -18.73 -9.07 -7.99
C LYS A 5 -19.70 -7.96 -8.39
N THR A 6 -20.95 -8.33 -8.62
CA THR A 6 -22.03 -7.41 -8.93
C THR A 6 -22.66 -6.96 -7.62
N TYR A 7 -22.36 -5.72 -7.20
CA TYR A 7 -23.01 -5.15 -6.03
C TYR A 7 -24.47 -4.86 -6.36
N ALA A 8 -25.40 -5.40 -5.56
CA ALA A 8 -26.83 -5.18 -5.74
C ALA A 8 -27.17 -3.67 -5.71
N PHE A 9 -26.43 -2.90 -4.90
CA PHE A 9 -26.62 -1.46 -4.70
C PHE A 9 -25.31 -0.65 -4.86
N GLY A 10 -24.73 -0.72 -6.06
CA GLY A 10 -23.51 0.03 -6.40
C GLY A 10 -23.66 1.56 -6.43
N ILE A 11 -22.55 2.27 -6.43
CA ILE A 11 -22.46 3.75 -6.46
C ILE A 11 -23.33 4.33 -7.58
N ARG A 12 -23.26 3.72 -8.78
CA ARG A 12 -24.06 4.16 -9.92
C ARG A 12 -25.56 4.07 -9.64
N LYS A 13 -26.03 2.96 -9.06
CA LYS A 13 -27.45 2.80 -8.71
C LYS A 13 -27.87 3.77 -7.63
N LYS A 14 -27.03 3.98 -6.60
CA LYS A 14 -27.26 5.00 -5.56
C LYS A 14 -27.43 6.39 -6.13
N LEU A 15 -26.53 6.79 -7.04
CA LEU A 15 -26.57 8.10 -7.67
C LEU A 15 -27.82 8.25 -8.55
N VAL A 16 -28.16 7.23 -9.34
CA VAL A 16 -29.39 7.24 -10.15
C VAL A 16 -30.63 7.33 -9.27
N VAL A 17 -30.73 6.52 -8.21
CA VAL A 17 -31.86 6.56 -7.26
C VAL A 17 -31.96 7.92 -6.58
N PHE A 18 -30.82 8.49 -6.16
CA PHE A 18 -30.77 9.82 -5.55
C PHE A 18 -31.27 10.91 -6.51
N VAL A 19 -30.75 10.96 -7.74
CA VAL A 19 -31.15 11.97 -8.74
C VAL A 19 -32.62 11.80 -9.13
N THR A 20 -33.09 10.57 -9.33
CA THR A 20 -34.49 10.30 -9.67
C THR A 20 -35.43 10.70 -8.53
N LEU A 21 -35.10 10.36 -7.29
CA LEU A 21 -35.89 10.74 -6.11
C LEU A 21 -35.89 12.26 -5.92
N LEU A 22 -34.74 12.91 -6.11
CA LEU A 22 -34.63 14.37 -6.08
C LEU A 22 -35.47 15.03 -7.17
N ALA A 23 -35.47 14.50 -8.39
CA ALA A 23 -36.28 15.00 -9.50
C ALA A 23 -37.78 14.86 -9.21
N ILE A 24 -38.21 13.70 -8.70
CA ILE A 24 -39.61 13.48 -8.29
C ILE A 24 -40.02 14.53 -7.25
N VAL A 25 -39.23 14.69 -6.19
CA VAL A 25 -39.51 15.70 -5.15
C VAL A 25 -39.55 17.10 -5.75
N THR A 26 -38.56 17.48 -6.56
CA THR A 26 -38.47 18.83 -7.15
C THR A 26 -39.66 19.15 -8.04
N TYR A 27 -40.05 18.24 -8.93
CA TYR A 27 -41.18 18.45 -9.83
C TYR A 27 -42.53 18.39 -9.10
N THR A 28 -42.69 17.47 -8.14
CA THR A 28 -43.91 17.41 -7.32
C THR A 28 -44.09 18.68 -6.49
N PHE A 29 -43.04 19.17 -5.85
CA PHE A 29 -43.11 20.43 -5.09
C PHE A 29 -43.37 21.63 -6.00
N SER A 30 -42.70 21.71 -7.15
CA SER A 30 -42.95 22.80 -8.12
C SER A 30 -44.40 22.78 -8.59
N ALA A 31 -44.95 21.60 -8.91
CA ALA A 31 -46.35 21.45 -9.31
C ALA A 31 -47.32 21.83 -8.18
N LEU A 32 -47.05 21.43 -6.94
CA LEU A 32 -47.88 21.78 -5.78
C LEU A 32 -47.91 23.31 -5.56
N PHE A 33 -46.75 23.96 -5.65
CA PHE A 33 -46.64 25.41 -5.50
C PHE A 33 -47.41 26.15 -6.59
N MET A 34 -47.29 25.72 -7.85
CA MET A 34 -47.95 26.38 -8.98
C MET A 34 -49.46 26.09 -9.05
N TYR A 35 -49.91 24.85 -8.85
CA TYR A 35 -51.31 24.47 -9.08
C TYR A 35 -52.20 24.57 -7.84
N TYR A 36 -51.64 24.48 -6.63
CA TYR A 36 -52.42 24.49 -5.40
C TYR A 36 -52.13 25.72 -4.54
N LEU A 37 -50.86 26.00 -4.27
CA LEU A 37 -50.48 27.07 -3.34
C LEU A 37 -50.68 28.47 -3.94
N TYR A 38 -50.31 28.65 -5.22
CA TYR A 38 -50.49 29.92 -5.93
C TYR A 38 -51.94 30.40 -5.96
N PRO A 39 -52.93 29.61 -6.46
CA PRO A 39 -54.31 30.09 -6.49
C PRO A 39 -54.93 30.25 -5.10
N ALA A 40 -54.51 29.46 -4.11
CA ALA A 40 -55.07 29.52 -2.75
C ALA A 40 -54.60 30.74 -1.93
N TYR A 41 -53.34 31.16 -2.07
CA TYR A 41 -52.75 32.19 -1.20
C TYR A 41 -52.10 33.36 -1.94
N PHE A 42 -51.62 33.16 -3.17
CA PHE A 42 -50.77 34.12 -3.89
C PHE A 42 -51.39 34.65 -5.18
N SER A 43 -52.70 34.47 -5.38
CA SER A 43 -53.44 34.93 -6.55
C SER A 43 -53.42 36.46 -6.77
N HIS A 44 -52.98 37.22 -5.77
CA HIS A 44 -52.80 38.67 -5.84
C HIS A 44 -51.44 39.09 -6.45
N ILE A 45 -50.50 38.15 -6.61
CA ILE A 45 -49.15 38.38 -7.17
C ILE A 45 -49.16 38.03 -8.67
N ASN A 46 -48.26 38.62 -9.46
CA ASN A 46 -48.09 38.25 -10.87
C ASN A 46 -47.63 36.78 -11.03
N GLU A 47 -48.38 36.01 -11.83
CA GLU A 47 -48.15 34.58 -12.08
C GLU A 47 -46.76 34.26 -12.64
N MET A 48 -46.26 35.08 -13.57
CA MET A 48 -44.94 34.87 -14.16
C MET A 48 -43.85 35.06 -13.12
N VAL A 49 -43.97 36.07 -12.25
CA VAL A 49 -42.99 36.33 -11.19
C VAL A 49 -42.96 35.16 -10.19
N PHE A 50 -44.13 34.66 -9.78
CA PHE A 50 -44.21 33.53 -8.86
C PHE A 50 -43.64 32.23 -9.46
N THR A 51 -43.93 31.97 -10.74
CA THR A 51 -43.41 30.81 -11.48
C THR A 51 -41.88 30.86 -11.58
N ILE A 52 -41.32 32.00 -11.99
CA ILE A 52 -39.86 32.19 -12.08
C ILE A 52 -39.20 32.01 -10.71
N ALA A 53 -39.79 32.55 -9.65
CA ALA A 53 -39.28 32.40 -8.29
C ALA A 53 -39.28 30.92 -7.85
N THR A 54 -40.36 30.19 -8.11
CA THR A 54 -40.48 28.76 -7.75
C THR A 54 -39.45 27.90 -8.47
N LEU A 55 -39.27 28.10 -9.78
CA LEU A 55 -38.28 27.36 -10.57
C LEU A 55 -36.84 27.70 -10.13
N SER A 56 -36.56 28.98 -9.86
CA SER A 56 -35.26 29.42 -9.35
C SER A 56 -34.93 28.77 -8.00
N LEU A 57 -35.92 28.66 -7.11
CA LEU A 57 -35.78 28.00 -5.82
C LEU A 57 -35.52 26.49 -6.00
N GLY A 58 -36.18 25.84 -6.96
CA GLY A 58 -35.95 24.43 -7.30
C GLY A 58 -34.52 24.17 -7.80
N ILE A 59 -33.99 25.04 -8.66
CA ILE A 59 -32.59 24.95 -9.14
C ILE A 59 -31.63 25.12 -7.95
N PHE A 60 -31.87 26.11 -7.10
CA PHE A 60 -31.05 26.38 -5.92
C PHE A 60 -30.98 25.16 -4.99
N TRP A 61 -32.13 24.57 -4.64
CA TRP A 61 -32.18 23.38 -3.78
C TRP A 61 -31.53 22.15 -4.42
N SER A 62 -31.73 21.96 -5.73
CA SER A 62 -31.09 20.86 -6.46
C SER A 62 -29.57 20.95 -6.41
N GLY A 63 -29.02 22.16 -6.60
CA GLY A 63 -27.58 22.42 -6.48
C GLY A 63 -27.05 22.17 -5.08
N ALA A 64 -27.76 22.65 -4.05
CA ALA A 64 -27.39 22.41 -2.65
C ALA A 64 -27.33 20.92 -2.32
N LEU A 65 -28.38 20.17 -2.66
CA LEU A 65 -28.45 18.71 -2.46
C LEU A 65 -27.36 17.95 -3.23
N ALA A 66 -27.07 18.36 -4.47
CA ALA A 66 -26.00 17.77 -5.27
C ALA A 66 -24.62 17.95 -4.62
N TYR A 67 -24.35 19.11 -4.02
CA TYR A 67 -23.11 19.38 -3.29
C TYR A 67 -22.94 18.44 -2.07
N PHE A 68 -24.00 18.24 -1.30
CA PHE A 68 -23.98 17.29 -0.17
C PHE A 68 -23.78 15.85 -0.63
N ALA A 69 -24.49 15.43 -1.70
CA ALA A 69 -24.34 14.10 -2.27
C ALA A 69 -22.92 13.87 -2.80
N ALA A 70 -22.35 14.83 -3.51
CA ALA A 70 -20.98 14.76 -3.99
C ALA A 70 -19.99 14.52 -2.84
N SER A 71 -20.14 15.26 -1.74
CA SER A 71 -19.31 15.08 -0.54
C SER A 71 -19.42 13.65 0.03
N TYR A 72 -20.62 13.07 0.05
CA TYR A 72 -20.84 11.70 0.54
C TYR A 72 -20.12 10.64 -0.31
N PHE A 73 -20.14 10.77 -1.64
CA PHE A 73 -19.52 9.79 -2.55
C PHE A 73 -18.01 10.01 -2.75
N VAL A 74 -17.55 11.27 -2.76
CA VAL A 74 -16.18 11.64 -3.10
C VAL A 74 -15.24 11.52 -1.90
N ASN A 75 -15.68 11.86 -0.69
CA ASN A 75 -14.82 11.84 0.50
C ASN A 75 -14.12 10.48 0.76
N PRO A 76 -14.80 9.33 0.64
CA PRO A 76 -14.13 8.03 0.76
C PRO A 76 -13.02 7.81 -0.28
N ILE A 77 -13.21 8.30 -1.50
CA ILE A 77 -12.21 8.18 -2.58
C ILE A 77 -10.98 9.03 -2.28
N VAL A 78 -11.19 10.26 -1.78
CA VAL A 78 -10.10 11.16 -1.36
C VAL A 78 -9.30 10.56 -0.20
N ARG A 79 -9.96 9.88 0.75
CA ARG A 79 -9.26 9.15 1.83
C ARG A 79 -8.37 8.04 1.29
N LEU A 80 -8.87 7.26 0.32
CA LEU A 80 -8.08 6.25 -0.37
C LEU A 80 -6.88 6.85 -1.11
N GLU A 81 -7.06 7.99 -1.79
CA GLU A 81 -5.98 8.69 -2.49
C GLU A 81 -4.89 9.16 -1.52
N SER A 82 -5.27 9.75 -0.39
CA SER A 82 -4.34 10.13 0.67
C SER A 82 -3.57 8.92 1.25
N ALA A 83 -4.26 7.79 1.44
CA ALA A 83 -3.62 6.56 1.91
C ALA A 83 -2.65 5.99 0.88
N ALA A 84 -3.01 6.02 -0.41
CA ALA A 84 -2.14 5.61 -1.51
C ALA A 84 -0.88 6.47 -1.59
N ARG A 85 -0.99 7.80 -1.43
CA ARG A 85 0.18 8.68 -1.33
C ARG A 85 1.06 8.37 -0.13
N SER A 86 0.45 8.04 1.01
CA SER A 86 1.19 7.66 2.23
C SER A 86 1.96 6.35 2.04
N ALA A 87 1.33 5.36 1.43
CA ALA A 87 1.96 4.09 1.06
C ALA A 87 3.11 4.29 0.05
N ALA A 88 2.92 5.16 -0.94
CA ALA A 88 3.97 5.52 -1.90
C ALA A 88 5.17 6.20 -1.23
N ALA A 89 4.96 6.91 -0.10
CA ALA A 89 6.01 7.46 0.73
C ALA A 89 6.64 6.43 1.71
N GLY A 90 6.31 5.15 1.57
CA GLY A 90 6.83 4.06 2.40
C GLY A 90 6.09 3.86 3.73
N ARG A 91 5.04 4.64 4.02
CA ARG A 91 4.24 4.50 5.24
C ARG A 91 3.11 3.50 4.99
N ILE A 92 3.44 2.21 5.10
CA ILE A 92 2.49 1.12 4.84
C ILE A 92 1.79 0.61 6.09
N GLU A 93 2.11 1.13 7.29
CA GLU A 93 1.57 0.64 8.56
C GLU A 93 0.08 0.92 8.76
N GLN A 94 -0.44 1.98 8.14
CA GLN A 94 -1.82 2.41 8.33
C GLN A 94 -2.76 1.69 7.36
N GLU A 95 -3.90 1.24 7.87
CA GLU A 95 -4.97 0.68 7.04
C GLU A 95 -6.02 1.74 6.71
N VAL A 96 -6.63 1.60 5.55
CA VAL A 96 -7.74 2.47 5.16
C VAL A 96 -9.00 2.02 5.86
N GLU A 97 -9.66 2.95 6.55
CA GLU A 97 -11.00 2.74 7.10
C GLU A 97 -12.00 2.42 5.99
N LEU A 98 -12.64 1.26 6.11
CA LEU A 98 -13.63 0.84 5.14
C LEU A 98 -14.95 1.57 5.36
N PRO A 99 -15.58 2.12 4.30
CA PRO A 99 -16.94 2.62 4.39
C PRO A 99 -17.90 1.54 4.90
N LYS A 100 -18.91 1.95 5.68
CA LYS A 100 -19.94 1.02 6.20
C LYS A 100 -20.80 0.41 5.09
N SER A 101 -20.86 1.07 3.94
CA SER A 101 -21.66 0.61 2.82
C SER A 101 -20.98 -0.55 2.09
N ASP A 102 -21.75 -1.55 1.69
CA ASP A 102 -21.27 -2.62 0.82
C ASP A 102 -21.42 -2.26 -0.66
N ASP A 103 -20.47 -1.45 -1.17
CA ASP A 103 -20.42 -0.99 -2.56
C ASP A 103 -19.01 -1.06 -3.14
N GLU A 104 -18.85 -0.55 -4.37
CA GLU A 104 -17.57 -0.55 -5.09
C GLU A 104 -16.47 0.24 -4.36
N ILE A 105 -16.81 1.24 -3.55
CA ILE A 105 -15.81 1.99 -2.76
C ILE A 105 -15.26 1.08 -1.66
N ARG A 106 -16.14 0.36 -0.94
CA ARG A 106 -15.69 -0.61 0.05
C ARG A 106 -14.88 -1.73 -0.58
N ALA A 107 -15.32 -2.24 -1.72
CA ALA A 107 -14.57 -3.24 -2.49
C ALA A 107 -13.14 -2.78 -2.80
N LEU A 108 -13.01 -1.54 -3.27
CA LEU A 108 -11.74 -0.92 -3.58
C LEU A 108 -10.88 -0.75 -2.31
N GLY A 109 -11.48 -0.31 -1.20
CA GLY A 109 -10.79 -0.19 0.09
C GLY A 109 -10.26 -1.54 0.60
N VAL A 110 -11.04 -2.62 0.46
CA VAL A 110 -10.61 -3.97 0.84
C VAL A 110 -9.42 -4.41 0.00
N ALA A 111 -9.51 -4.29 -1.33
CA ALA A 111 -8.43 -4.66 -2.23
C ALA A 111 -7.15 -3.81 -1.98
N PHE A 112 -7.32 -2.54 -1.64
CA PHE A 112 -6.21 -1.66 -1.28
C PHE A 112 -5.52 -2.10 0.02
N ASN A 113 -6.29 -2.46 1.06
CA ASN A 113 -5.71 -2.97 2.31
C ASN A 113 -5.00 -4.33 2.10
N GLU A 114 -5.52 -5.20 1.23
CA GLU A 114 -4.85 -6.44 0.86
C GLU A 114 -3.50 -6.18 0.16
N MET A 115 -3.43 -5.18 -0.73
CA MET A 115 -2.18 -4.73 -1.33
C MET A 115 -1.19 -4.23 -0.26
N LEU A 116 -1.64 -3.43 0.72
CA LEU A 116 -0.78 -2.97 1.81
C LEU A 116 -0.26 -4.13 2.67
N ALA A 117 -1.11 -5.10 2.99
CA ALA A 117 -0.71 -6.29 3.72
C ALA A 117 0.38 -7.07 2.97
N ASN A 118 0.23 -7.26 1.67
CA ASN A 118 1.24 -7.91 0.83
C ASN A 118 2.56 -7.12 0.80
N LEU A 119 2.51 -5.79 0.73
CA LEU A 119 3.70 -4.95 0.81
C LEU A 119 4.43 -5.13 2.15
N ARG A 120 3.71 -5.16 3.28
CA ARG A 120 4.29 -5.39 4.61
C ARG A 120 5.00 -6.73 4.69
N THR A 121 4.36 -7.80 4.19
CA THR A 121 4.94 -9.14 4.16
C THR A 121 6.22 -9.20 3.34
N MET A 122 6.27 -8.52 2.18
CA MET A 122 7.48 -8.44 1.37
C MET A 122 8.61 -7.73 2.11
N VAL A 123 8.34 -6.60 2.76
CA VAL A 123 9.34 -5.85 3.54
C VAL A 123 9.88 -6.70 4.70
N GLN A 124 9.01 -7.37 5.46
CA GLN A 124 9.41 -8.27 6.54
C GLN A 124 10.30 -9.43 6.02
N SER A 125 9.97 -9.96 4.85
CA SER A 125 10.76 -11.04 4.22
C SER A 125 12.15 -10.56 3.81
N ILE A 126 12.27 -9.33 3.32
CA ILE A 126 13.56 -8.70 2.98
C ILE A 126 14.40 -8.54 4.25
N GLU A 127 13.82 -8.03 5.34
CA GLU A 127 14.52 -7.85 6.61
C GLU A 127 15.05 -9.18 7.17
N SER A 128 14.22 -10.24 7.13
CA SER A 128 14.64 -11.58 7.54
C SER A 128 15.81 -12.11 6.70
N ASN A 129 15.75 -11.94 5.38
CA ASN A 129 16.83 -12.35 4.48
C ASN A 129 18.12 -11.55 4.71
N PHE A 130 18.01 -10.25 5.03
CA PHE A 130 19.14 -9.42 5.38
C PHE A 130 19.82 -9.90 6.67
N SER A 131 19.03 -10.24 7.69
CA SER A 131 19.55 -10.83 8.93
C SER A 131 20.32 -12.13 8.68
N VAL A 132 19.77 -13.06 7.89
CA VAL A 132 20.43 -14.33 7.54
C VAL A 132 21.70 -14.09 6.72
N THR A 133 21.67 -13.14 5.79
CA THR A 133 22.85 -12.78 4.98
C THR A 133 23.95 -12.20 5.88
N ASN A 134 23.61 -11.32 6.81
CA ASN A 134 24.55 -10.73 7.75
C ASN A 134 25.18 -11.78 8.68
N GLU A 135 24.39 -12.75 9.15
CA GLU A 135 24.90 -13.89 9.90
C GLU A 135 25.86 -14.74 9.07
N SER A 136 25.51 -15.01 7.81
CA SER A 136 26.37 -15.75 6.88
C SER A 136 27.71 -15.03 6.63
N VAL A 137 27.69 -13.70 6.49
CA VAL A 137 28.90 -12.88 6.35
C VAL A 137 29.79 -12.98 7.60
N ARG A 138 29.20 -12.90 8.81
CA ARG A 138 29.94 -13.09 10.06
C ARG A 138 30.57 -14.48 10.16
N TYR A 139 29.82 -15.51 9.78
CA TYR A 139 30.31 -16.89 9.76
C TYR A 139 31.49 -17.07 8.79
N ILE A 140 31.40 -16.52 7.58
CA ILE A 140 32.49 -16.54 6.59
C ILE A 140 33.72 -15.79 7.11
N ALA A 141 33.54 -14.64 7.75
CA ALA A 141 34.63 -13.87 8.33
C ALA A 141 35.38 -14.67 9.41
N GLU A 142 34.64 -15.36 10.28
CA GLU A 142 35.22 -16.23 11.32
C GLU A 142 36.03 -17.38 10.70
N ILE A 143 35.47 -18.11 9.74
CA ILE A 143 36.17 -19.21 9.06
C ILE A 143 37.40 -18.72 8.33
N SER A 144 37.32 -17.56 7.65
CA SER A 144 38.47 -16.99 6.95
C SER A 144 39.60 -16.64 7.94
N GLY A 145 39.26 -16.14 9.12
CA GLY A 145 40.23 -15.90 10.20
C GLY A 145 40.86 -17.18 10.73
N GLN A 146 40.09 -18.26 10.88
CA GLN A 146 40.62 -19.57 11.26
C GLN A 146 41.53 -20.17 10.17
N ALA A 147 41.12 -20.07 8.90
CA ALA A 147 41.91 -20.52 7.77
C ALA A 147 43.25 -19.77 7.65
N ALA A 148 43.25 -18.45 7.88
CA ALA A 148 44.47 -17.65 7.91
C ALA A 148 45.43 -18.11 9.03
N LYS A 149 44.91 -18.32 10.26
CA LYS A 149 45.70 -18.88 11.37
C LYS A 149 46.27 -20.26 11.03
N GLN A 150 45.50 -21.10 10.34
CA GLN A 150 45.94 -22.43 9.95
C GLN A 150 47.02 -22.36 8.86
N ALA A 151 46.92 -21.43 7.91
CA ALA A 151 47.96 -21.17 6.92
C ALA A 151 49.27 -20.68 7.57
N ASP A 152 49.20 -19.81 8.58
CA ASP A 152 50.37 -19.40 9.38
C ASP A 152 51.02 -20.61 10.07
N GLY A 153 50.20 -21.49 10.67
CA GLY A 153 50.69 -22.73 11.26
C GLY A 153 51.37 -23.65 10.25
N MET A 154 50.81 -23.77 9.04
CA MET A 154 51.41 -24.55 7.96
C MET A 154 52.76 -23.96 7.52
N ALA A 155 52.88 -22.64 7.42
CA ALA A 155 54.14 -21.98 7.10
C ALA A 155 55.22 -22.28 8.15
N LEU A 156 54.87 -22.23 9.45
CA LEU A 156 55.77 -22.60 10.54
C LEU A 156 56.22 -24.06 10.44
N THR A 157 55.29 -24.99 10.20
CA THR A 157 55.65 -26.41 10.03
C THR A 157 56.54 -26.65 8.81
N ALA A 158 56.34 -25.92 7.71
CA ALA A 158 57.19 -26.01 6.53
C ALA A 158 58.61 -25.51 6.81
N GLU A 159 58.75 -24.46 7.63
CA GLU A 159 60.03 -23.96 8.10
C GLU A 159 60.74 -25.00 9.00
N GLU A 160 60.03 -25.61 9.94
CA GLU A 160 60.56 -26.71 10.77
C GLU A 160 61.02 -27.91 9.92
N ILE A 161 60.22 -28.32 8.93
CA ILE A 161 60.56 -29.40 8.00
C ILE A 161 61.83 -29.05 7.21
N SER A 162 61.92 -27.82 6.70
CA SER A 162 63.08 -27.34 5.95
C SER A 162 64.34 -27.39 6.83
N GLY A 163 64.28 -26.86 8.05
CA GLY A 163 65.38 -26.92 9.01
C GLY A 163 65.79 -28.35 9.40
N GLY A 164 64.81 -29.23 9.61
CA GLY A 164 65.05 -30.65 9.90
C GLY A 164 65.70 -31.40 8.73
N ALA A 165 65.28 -31.11 7.50
CA ALA A 165 65.87 -31.67 6.28
C ALA A 165 67.32 -31.20 6.10
N GLU A 166 67.61 -29.93 6.37
CA GLU A 166 68.96 -29.39 6.31
C GLU A 166 69.89 -30.01 7.36
N SER A 167 69.40 -30.18 8.59
CA SER A 167 70.12 -30.89 9.65
C SER A 167 70.41 -32.34 9.28
N SER A 168 69.43 -33.05 8.71
CA SER A 168 69.58 -34.43 8.23
C SER A 168 70.61 -34.53 7.09
N ALA A 169 70.60 -33.58 6.15
CA ALA A 169 71.59 -33.51 5.08
C ALA A 169 73.00 -33.23 5.62
N HIS A 170 73.14 -32.35 6.61
CA HIS A 170 74.40 -32.10 7.30
C HIS A 170 74.93 -33.35 8.01
N ALA A 171 74.08 -34.06 8.75
CA ALA A 171 74.45 -35.30 9.41
C ALA A 171 74.93 -36.36 8.41
N CYS A 172 74.21 -36.54 7.30
CA CYS A 172 74.59 -37.47 6.24
C CYS A 172 75.94 -37.11 5.60
N ARG A 173 76.21 -35.82 5.33
CA ARG A 173 77.51 -35.33 4.83
C ARG A 173 78.66 -35.63 5.81
N GLN A 174 78.43 -35.42 7.11
CA GLN A 174 79.42 -35.75 8.14
C GLN A 174 79.67 -37.27 8.20
N GLN A 175 78.61 -38.07 8.12
CA GLN A 175 78.70 -39.53 8.07
C GLN A 175 79.53 -39.99 6.87
N GLN A 176 79.24 -39.48 5.67
CA GLN A 176 80.00 -39.77 4.45
C GLN A 176 81.48 -39.37 4.53
N ARG A 177 81.79 -38.23 5.18
CA ARG A 177 83.18 -37.83 5.43
C ARG A 177 83.90 -38.78 6.38
N ARG A 178 83.21 -39.30 7.41
CA ARG A 178 83.77 -40.33 8.31
C ARG A 178 84.09 -41.64 7.59
N TRP A 179 83.30 -42.06 6.61
CA TRP A 179 83.55 -43.28 5.84
C TRP A 179 84.68 -43.16 4.80
N ARG A 180 85.14 -41.94 4.51
CA ARG A 180 86.21 -41.66 3.53
C ARG A 180 87.58 -41.41 4.16
N MET A 181 87.69 -41.43 5.49
CA MET A 181 88.95 -41.45 6.24
C MET A 181 89.23 -42.86 6.74
#